data_AF-A0A1T4QLH7-F1
#
_entry.id   AF-A0A1T4QLH7-F1
#
_cell.length_a   1.000
_cell.length_b   1.000
_cell.length_c   1.000
_cell.angle_alpha   90.00
_cell.angle_beta   90.00
_cell.angle_gamma   90.00
#
_symmetry.space_group_name_H-M   'P 1'
#
loop_
_entity.id
_entity.type
_entity.pdbx_description
1 polymer ?
#
loop_
_entity_poly.entity_id
_entity_poly.type
_entity_poly.pdbx_seq_one_letter_code
_entity_poly.pdbx_strand_id
1 'polypeptide(L)' 'MLKDLITQGATVKVCGTCMARCGIYKNHPYFEGAEHSTMQALAEWVTDSERVLTF' A
#
# COMPACT_ATOMS: atom_id res chain seq x y z
N MET A 1 10.22 -4.11 8.80
CA MET A 1 10.10 -2.86 8.02
C MET A 1 8.64 -2.46 7.80
N LEU A 2 7.92 -3.00 6.81
CA LEU A 2 6.50 -2.61 6.57
C LEU A 2 5.55 -2.97 7.72
N LYS A 3 5.69 -4.16 8.30
CA LYS A 3 4.92 -4.57 9.51
C LYS A 3 5.18 -3.65 10.70
N ASP A 4 6.41 -3.18 10.85
CA ASP A 4 6.80 -2.32 11.97
C ASP A 4 6.16 -0.93 11.81
N LEU A 5 6.09 -0.41 10.57
CA LEU A 5 5.38 0.83 10.26
C LEU A 5 3.89 0.73 10.59
N ILE A 6 3.24 -0.38 10.22
CA ILE A 6 1.83 -0.65 10.58
C ILE A 6 1.67 -0.67 12.10
N THR A 7 2.59 -1.34 12.81
CA THR A 7 2.57 -1.41 14.29
C THR A 7 2.79 -0.03 14.93
N GLN A 8 3.53 0.86 14.28
CA GLN A 8 3.73 2.26 14.68
C GLN A 8 2.55 3.17 14.30
N GLY A 9 1.49 2.63 13.69
CA GLY A 9 0.28 3.38 13.32
C GLY A 9 0.33 4.04 11.95
N ALA A 10 1.33 3.75 11.12
CA ALA A 10 1.36 4.25 9.75
C ALA A 10 0.33 3.51 8.88
N THR A 11 -0.49 4.25 8.14
CA THR A 11 -1.40 3.69 7.15
C THR A 11 -0.61 3.13 5.97
N VAL A 12 -0.77 1.84 5.71
CA VAL A 12 -0.13 1.15 4.58
C VAL A 12 -1.20 0.64 3.63
N LYS A 13 -1.25 1.23 2.43
CA LYS A 13 -2.17 0.83 1.36
C LYS A 13 -1.42 0.05 0.27
N VAL A 14 -1.99 -1.06 -0.19
CA VAL A 14 -1.40 -1.94 -1.20
C VAL A 14 -2.26 -1.98 -2.46
N CYS A 15 -1.64 -1.82 -3.62
CA CYS A 15 -2.35 -1.80 -4.90
C CYS A 15 -2.83 -3.21 -5.28
N GLY A 16 -4.15 -3.38 -5.39
CA GLY A 16 -4.78 -4.67 -5.67
C GLY A 16 -4.36 -5.32 -6.98
N THR A 17 -4.26 -4.53 -8.06
CA THR A 17 -3.84 -5.06 -9.37
C THR A 17 -2.39 -5.54 -9.34
N CYS A 18 -1.53 -4.90 -8.54
CA CYS A 18 -0.17 -5.35 -8.31
C CYS A 18 -0.17 -6.67 -7.52
N MET A 19 -0.99 -6.81 -6.48
CA MET A 19 -1.10 -8.07 -5.72
C MET A 19 -1.56 -9.24 -6.59
N ALA A 20 -2.47 -9.00 -7.53
CA ALA A 20 -2.98 -10.03 -8.42
C ALA A 20 -1.94 -10.51 -9.45
N ARG A 21 -1.04 -9.61 -9.89
CA ARG A 21 -0.17 -9.88 -11.07
C ARG A 21 1.33 -9.93 -10.78
N CYS A 22 1.82 -9.32 -9.70
CA CYS A 22 3.24 -9.11 -9.43
C CYS A 22 3.77 -9.99 -8.27
N GLY A 23 5.06 -10.35 -8.32
CA GLY A 23 5.76 -11.05 -7.24
C GLY A 23 5.57 -12.57 -7.21
N ILE A 24 6.19 -13.22 -6.23
CA ILE A 24 6.08 -14.67 -5.98
C ILE A 24 4.84 -15.03 -5.13
N TYR A 25 4.29 -14.04 -4.41
CA TYR A 25 3.13 -14.20 -3.52
C TYR A 25 1.84 -13.63 -4.16
N LYS A 26 1.67 -13.82 -5.47
CA LYS A 26 0.47 -13.35 -6.18
C LYS A 26 -0.79 -13.92 -5.54
N ASN A 27 -1.83 -13.09 -5.42
CA ASN A 27 -3.11 -13.44 -4.80
C ASN A 27 -3.03 -13.86 -3.32
N HIS A 28 -1.88 -13.77 -2.67
CA HIS A 28 -1.82 -13.92 -1.21
C HIS A 28 -2.19 -12.60 -0.53
N PRO A 29 -2.94 -12.66 0.59
CA PRO A 29 -3.13 -11.48 1.43
C PRO A 29 -1.75 -10.98 1.90
N TYR A 30 -1.61 -9.66 1.99
CA TYR A 30 -0.37 -9.02 2.45
C TYR A 30 -0.24 -9.14 3.98
N PHE A 31 0.49 -8.23 4.62
CA PHE A 31 0.55 -8.18 6.08
C PHE A 31 -0.80 -7.79 6.69
N GLU A 32 -1.11 -8.36 7.86
CA GLU A 32 -2.23 -7.92 8.67
C GLU A 32 -2.10 -6.41 8.97
N GLY A 33 -3.20 -5.67 8.78
CA GLY A 33 -3.23 -4.21 8.87
C GLY A 33 -2.86 -3.46 7.58
N ALA A 34 -2.45 -4.14 6.51
CA ALA A 34 -2.32 -3.52 5.19
C ALA A 34 -3.70 -3.43 4.50
N GLU A 35 -4.05 -2.23 4.03
CA GLU A 35 -5.32 -1.96 3.37
C GLU A 35 -5.23 -2.20 1.87
N HIS A 36 -6.16 -2.98 1.32
CA HIS A 36 -6.28 -3.12 -0.12
C HIS A 36 -6.76 -1.80 -0.75
N SER A 37 -6.08 -1.37 -1.82
CA SER A 37 -6.29 -0.05 -2.43
C SER A 37 -6.16 -0.10 -3.95
N THR A 38 -6.45 1.04 -4.59
CA THR A 38 -6.47 1.22 -6.05
C THR A 38 -5.53 2.33 -6.48
N MET A 39 -5.31 2.44 -7.80
CA MET A 39 -4.52 3.53 -8.35
C MET A 39 -5.21 4.89 -8.18
N GLN A 40 -6.54 4.91 -8.22
CA GLN A 40 -7.34 6.11 -7.97
C GLN A 40 -7.13 6.62 -6.54
N ALA A 41 -7.19 5.73 -5.55
CA ALA A 41 -6.93 6.10 -4.16
C ALA A 41 -5.49 6.58 -3.93
N LEU A 42 -4.50 6.06 -4.68
CA LEU A 42 -3.14 6.60 -4.65
C LEU A 42 -3.09 8.01 -5.24
N ALA A 43 -3.78 8.27 -6.35
CA ALA A 43 -3.82 9.59 -6.98
C ALA A 43 -4.41 10.65 -6.05
N GLU A 44 -5.54 10.35 -5.42
CA GLU A 44 -6.16 11.20 -4.39
C GLU A 44 -5.17 11.47 -3.24
N TRP A 45 -4.52 10.41 -2.75
CA TRP A 45 -3.59 10.54 -1.62
C TRP A 45 -2.37 11.40 -1.96
N VAL A 46 -1.89 11.33 -3.20
CA VAL A 46 -0.82 12.19 -3.72
C VAL A 46 -1.29 13.65 -3.80
N THR A 47 -2.50 13.89 -4.30
CA THR A 47 -3.08 15.25 -4.40
C THR A 47 -3.29 15.88 -3.03
N ASP A 48 -3.70 15.10 -2.03
CA ASP A 48 -3.96 15.59 -0.67
C ASP A 48 -2.66 15.75 0.16
N SER A 49 -1.53 15.25 -0.32
CA SER A 49 -0.25 15.30 0.40
C SER A 49 0.55 16.57 0.11
N GLU A 50 1.10 17.20 1.14
CA GLU A 50 2.02 18.34 0.97
C GLU A 50 3.33 17.94 0.26
N ARG A 51 3.80 16.71 0.51
CA ARG A 51 5.04 16.17 -0.05
C ARG A 51 4.86 14.68 -0.35
N VAL A 52 5.47 14.24 -1.44
CA VAL A 52 5.51 12.82 -1.83
C VAL A 52 6.97 12.40 -2.01
N LEU A 53 7.34 11.30 -1.36
CA LEU A 53 8.65 10.66 -1.47
C LEU A 53 8.48 9.33 -2.22
N THR A 54 9.23 9.12 -3.29
CA THR A 54 9.20 7.90 -4.10
C THR A 54 10.51 7.14 -3.97
N PHE A 55 10.42 5.82 -3.74
CA PHE A 55 11.54 4.91 -3.51
C PHE A 55 11.54 3.76 -4.51
#